data_AF-A0A950FC16-F1
#
_entry.id   AF-A0A950FC16-F1
#
_cell.length_a   1.000
_cell.length_b   1.000
_cell.length_c   1.000
_cell.angle_alpha   90.00
_cell.angle_beta   90.00
_cell.angle_gamma   90.00
#
_symmetry.space_group_name_H-M   'P 1'
#
loop_
_entity.id
_entity.type
_entity.pdbx_description
1 polymer ?
#
loop_
_entity_poly.entity_id
_entity_poly.type
_entity_poly.pdbx_seq_one_letter_code
_entity_poly.pdbx_strand_id
1 'polypeptide(L)'
;CAQAQHELWGVLGVADVQLMIERGRDDCVRMRELMWKYRDLPMDLADAALVRVAEREHIRRVFTIDRRDFEIYRPYRLGRFEILL
;
A
#
# COMPACT_ATOMS: atom_id res chain seq x y z
N CYS A 1 -1.28 -16.38 -6.54
CA CYS A 1 -2.66 -15.93 -6.21
C CYS A 1 -3.24 -16.61 -4.98
N ALA A 2 -3.39 -17.95 -4.90
CA ALA A 2 -3.93 -18.60 -3.68
C ALA A 2 -2.91 -18.78 -2.54
N GLN A 3 -1.64 -19.10 -2.88
CA GLN A 3 -0.61 -19.41 -1.87
C GLN A 3 -0.16 -18.19 -1.06
N ALA A 4 0.05 -17.04 -1.73
CA ALA A 4 0.38 -15.78 -1.07
C ALA A 4 -0.74 -15.29 -0.12
N GLN A 5 -2.02 -15.53 -0.45
CA GLN A 5 -3.13 -15.19 0.44
C GLN A 5 -3.13 -16.04 1.72
N HIS A 6 -2.77 -17.32 1.63
CA HIS A 6 -2.70 -18.21 2.80
C HIS A 6 -1.56 -17.82 3.75
N GLU A 7 -0.41 -17.41 3.21
CA GLU A 7 0.72 -16.91 4.00
C GLU A 7 0.39 -15.59 4.71
N LEU A 8 -0.35 -14.70 4.05
CA LEU A 8 -0.80 -13.43 4.64
C LEU A 8 -1.70 -13.65 5.86
N TRP A 9 -2.58 -14.66 5.82
CA TRP A 9 -3.39 -15.04 6.98
C TRP A 9 -2.55 -15.51 8.18
N GLY A 10 -1.42 -16.19 7.93
CA GLY A 10 -0.46 -16.56 8.97
C GLY A 10 0.17 -15.33 9.63
N VAL A 11 0.47 -14.28 8.86
CA VAL A 11 1.04 -13.03 9.38
C VAL A 11 0.04 -12.25 10.23
N LEU A 12 -1.25 -12.22 9.85
CA LEU A 12 -2.32 -11.59 10.64
C LEU A 12 -2.50 -12.21 12.03
N GLY A 13 -2.16 -13.49 12.19
CA GLY A 13 -2.25 -14.19 13.47
C GLY A 13 -1.01 -14.10 14.37
N VAL A 14 0.13 -13.65 13.82
CA VAL A 14 1.44 -13.68 14.51
C VAL A 14 2.05 -12.29 14.69
N ALA A 15 1.61 -11.29 13.93
CA ALA A 15 2.08 -9.91 14.01
C ALA A 15 0.93 -8.94 14.32
N ASP A 16 1.24 -7.79 14.95
CA ASP A 16 0.30 -6.68 15.20
C ASP A 16 -0.10 -5.99 13.88
N VAL A 17 -0.92 -6.66 13.07
CA VAL A 17 -1.39 -6.17 11.77
C VAL A 17 -2.81 -5.63 11.90
N GLN A 18 -3.02 -4.37 11.48
CA GLN A 18 -4.31 -3.69 11.57
C GLN A 18 -4.88 -3.34 10.18
N LEU A 19 -6.17 -3.63 9.96
CA LEU A 19 -6.94 -3.22 8.78
C LEU A 19 -7.38 -1.76 8.92
N MET A 20 -6.96 -0.90 7.99
CA MET A 20 -7.01 0.56 8.15
C MET A 20 -7.78 1.27 7.02
N ILE A 21 -9.07 0.96 6.85
CA ILE A 21 -9.97 1.70 5.95
C ILE A 21 -10.97 2.50 6.80
N GLU A 22 -10.51 3.57 7.46
CA GLU A 22 -11.32 4.29 8.46
C GLU A 22 -11.80 5.68 8.01
N ARG A 23 -11.16 6.36 7.05
CA ARG A 23 -11.48 7.76 6.68
C ARG A 23 -11.92 7.92 5.24
N GLY A 24 -13.07 7.32 4.92
CA GLY A 24 -13.51 7.02 3.56
C GLY A 24 -13.49 8.16 2.54
N ARG A 25 -13.90 9.40 2.87
CA ARG A 25 -14.03 10.46 1.84
C ARG A 25 -12.68 11.06 1.43
N ASP A 26 -11.84 11.41 2.40
CA ASP A 26 -10.51 11.99 2.14
C ASP A 26 -9.56 10.95 1.54
N ASP A 27 -9.65 9.71 2.02
CA ASP A 27 -8.86 8.60 1.48
C ASP A 27 -9.27 8.30 0.03
N CYS A 28 -10.57 8.32 -0.31
CA CYS A 28 -11.03 8.15 -1.70
C CYS A 28 -10.50 9.24 -2.65
N VAL A 29 -10.51 10.50 -2.23
CA VAL A 29 -9.98 11.61 -3.06
C VAL A 29 -8.49 11.40 -3.28
N ARG A 30 -7.74 11.13 -2.22
CA ARG A 30 -6.29 10.96 -2.31
C ARG A 30 -5.90 9.71 -3.11
N MET A 31 -6.62 8.60 -2.95
CA MET A 31 -6.41 7.39 -3.74
C MET A 31 -6.65 7.63 -5.24
N ARG A 32 -7.69 8.40 -5.60
CA ARG A 32 -7.94 8.79 -6.99
C ARG A 32 -6.82 9.63 -7.57
N GLU A 33 -6.26 10.57 -6.80
CA GLU A 33 -5.09 11.34 -7.20
C GLU A 33 -3.86 10.46 -7.42
N LEU A 34 -3.63 9.47 -6.56
CA LEU A 34 -2.54 8.52 -6.70
C LEU A 34 -2.69 7.67 -7.97
N MET A 35 -3.87 7.10 -8.21
CA MET A 35 -4.17 6.35 -9.42
C MET A 35 -3.98 7.20 -10.68
N TRP A 36 -4.35 8.49 -10.64
CA TRP A 36 -4.09 9.41 -11.75
C TRP A 36 -2.59 9.70 -11.93
N LYS A 37 -1.87 9.95 -10.83
CA LYS A 37 -0.42 10.23 -10.82
C LYS A 37 0.38 9.09 -11.45
N TYR A 38 0.00 7.85 -11.16
CA TYR A 38 0.68 6.66 -11.67
C TYR A 38 -0.04 6.02 -12.86
N ARG A 39 -0.94 6.71 -13.57
CA ARG A 39 -1.73 6.08 -14.67
C ARG A 39 -0.91 5.38 -15.77
N ASP A 40 0.37 5.74 -15.93
CA ASP A 40 1.29 5.12 -16.90
C ASP A 40 1.94 3.81 -16.37
N LEU A 41 1.78 3.53 -15.07
CA LEU A 41 2.07 2.27 -14.36
C LEU A 41 0.75 1.83 -13.69
N PRO A 42 -0.07 0.97 -14.29
CA PRO A 42 -1.49 0.81 -13.95
C PRO A 42 -1.73 0.43 -12.47
N MET A 43 -1.79 1.45 -11.62
CA MET A 43 -2.00 1.36 -10.18
C MET A 43 -3.45 0.99 -9.92
N ASP A 44 -3.66 -0.10 -9.19
CA ASP A 44 -4.98 -0.53 -8.81
C ASP A 44 -5.46 0.14 -7.50
N LEU A 45 -6.71 -0.15 -7.13
CA LEU A 45 -7.32 0.40 -5.92
C LEU A 45 -6.64 -0.09 -4.64
N ALA A 46 -6.10 -1.31 -4.63
CA ALA A 46 -5.46 -1.89 -3.46
C ALA A 46 -4.10 -1.24 -3.20
N ASP A 47 -3.29 -1.03 -4.24
CA ASP A 47 -2.04 -0.29 -4.18
C ASP A 47 -2.27 1.16 -3.73
N ALA A 48 -3.27 1.83 -4.32
CA ALA A 48 -3.62 3.18 -3.92
C ALA A 48 -4.01 3.26 -2.44
N ALA A 49 -4.74 2.25 -1.93
CA ALA A 49 -5.09 2.15 -0.51
C ALA A 49 -3.86 1.95 0.37
N LEU A 50 -2.94 1.06 -0.01
CA LEU A 50 -1.70 0.82 0.74
C LEU A 50 -0.80 2.06 0.79
N VAL A 51 -0.63 2.74 -0.34
CA VAL A 51 0.12 4.01 -0.40
C VAL A 51 -0.59 5.07 0.45
N ARG A 52 -1.92 5.11 0.44
CA ARG A 52 -2.68 6.07 1.24
C ARG A 52 -2.51 5.83 2.75
N VAL A 53 -2.59 4.59 3.20
CA VAL A 53 -2.34 4.22 4.60
C VAL A 53 -0.90 4.56 4.99
N ALA A 54 0.07 4.26 4.13
CA ALA A 54 1.47 4.61 4.35
C ALA A 54 1.65 6.13 4.56
N GLU A 55 1.06 6.97 3.68
CA GLU A 55 1.07 8.43 3.82
C GLU A 55 0.47 8.91 5.15
N ARG A 56 -0.67 8.34 5.54
CA ARG A 56 -1.43 8.76 6.72
C ARG A 56 -0.74 8.39 8.03
N GLU A 57 -0.20 7.17 8.10
CA GLU A 57 0.41 6.61 9.30
C GLU A 57 1.94 6.80 9.36
N HIS A 58 2.51 7.49 8.37
CA HIS A 58 3.95 7.70 8.24
C HIS A 58 4.77 6.39 8.18
N ILE A 59 4.20 5.36 7.55
CA ILE A 59 4.83 4.04 7.41
C ILE A 59 5.65 4.01 6.11
N ARG A 60 6.96 3.79 6.23
CA ARG A 60 7.87 3.64 5.08
C ARG A 60 8.21 2.20 4.73
N ARG A 61 7.96 1.26 5.63
CA ARG A 61 8.27 -0.16 5.41
C ARG A 61 7.06 -0.85 4.82
N VAL A 62 7.24 -1.57 3.73
CA VAL A 62 6.17 -2.31 3.06
C VAL A 62 6.63 -3.73 2.80
N PHE A 63 5.73 -4.68 3.03
CA PHE A 63 5.89 -6.05 2.63
C PHE A 63 5.00 -6.26 1.40
N THR A 64 5.59 -6.62 0.26
CA THR A 64 4.85 -6.84 -0.98
C THR A 64 5.62 -7.79 -1.88
N ILE A 65 4.90 -8.59 -2.66
CA ILE A 65 5.49 -9.38 -3.75
C ILE A 65 5.61 -8.56 -5.03
N ASP A 66 4.87 -7.45 -5.14
CA ASP A 66 4.95 -6.53 -6.27
C ASP A 66 6.04 -5.48 -6.05
N ARG A 67 7.28 -5.96 -6.04
CA ARG A 67 8.43 -5.10 -5.77
C ARG A 67 8.57 -4.00 -6.82
N ARG A 68 8.30 -4.32 -8.08
CA ARG A 68 8.49 -3.40 -9.21
C ARG A 68 7.64 -2.13 -9.02
N ASP A 69 6.39 -2.30 -8.63
CA ASP A 69 5.47 -1.17 -8.55
C ASP A 69 5.74 -0.33 -7.29
N PHE A 70 6.00 -0.99 -6.15
CA PHE A 70 6.34 -0.31 -4.90
C PHE A 70 7.72 0.36 -4.91
N GLU A 71 8.65 -0.09 -5.75
CA GLU A 71 9.92 0.61 -6.00
C GLU A 71 9.72 1.93 -6.76
N ILE A 72 8.62 2.07 -7.51
CA ILE A 72 8.27 3.28 -8.27
C ILE A 72 7.44 4.24 -7.42
N TYR A 73 6.51 3.73 -6.64
CA TYR A 73 5.64 4.56 -5.81
C TYR A 73 6.43 5.45 -4.83
N ARG A 74 6.03 6.72 -4.78
CA ARG A 74 6.55 7.79 -3.91
C ARG A 74 5.41 8.36 -3.08
N PRO A 75 5.20 7.85 -1.85
CA PRO A 75 4.22 8.41 -0.93
C PRO A 75 4.65 9.80 -0.48
N TYR A 76 3.69 10.71 -0.34
CA TYR A 76 3.92 12.09 0.07
C TYR A 76 4.67 12.16 1.40
N ARG A 77 5.72 13.00 1.46
CA ARG A 77 6.63 13.20 2.61
C ARG A 77 7.42 11.98 3.10
N LEU A 78 7.26 10.81 2.48
CA LEU A 78 7.95 9.58 2.90
C LEU A 78 9.08 9.16 1.96
N GLY A 79 9.09 9.62 0.71
CA GLY A 79 10.15 9.30 -0.25
C GLY A 79 9.95 7.94 -0.89
N ARG A 80 10.92 7.03 -0.79
CA ARG A 80 10.81 5.64 -1.30
C ARG A 80 10.37 4.71 -0.18
N PHE A 81 9.62 3.68 -0.53
CA PHE A 81 9.39 2.57 0.38
C PHE A 81 10.69 1.80 0.65
N GLU A 82 10.80 1.29 1.87
CA GLU A 82 11.73 0.23 2.26
C GLU A 82 10.98 -1.09 2.13
N ILE A 83 11.38 -1.92 1.16
CA ILE A 83 10.69 -3.17 0.84
C ILE A 83 11.32 -4.30 1.65
N LEU A 84 10.49 -4.98 2.45
CA LEU A 84 10.94 -6.02 3.39
C LEU A 84 11.03 -7.42 2.76
N LEU A 85 10.42 -7.68 1.59
CA LEU A 85 10.54 -8.95 0.85
C LEU A 85 10.48 -8.78 -0.67
#